data_AF-A0A382RTI4-F1
#
_entry.id   AF-A0A382RTI4-F1
#
_cell.length_a   1.000
_cell.length_b   1.000
_cell.length_c   1.000
_cell.angle_alpha   90.00
_cell.angle_beta   90.00
_cell.angle_gamma   90.00
#
_symmetry.space_group_name_H-M   'P 1'
#
loop_
_entity.id
_entity.type
_entity.pdbx_description
1 polymer ?
#
loop_
_entity_poly.entity_id
_entity_poly.type
_entity_poly.pdbx_seq_one_letter_code
_entity_poly.pdbx_strand_id
1 'polypeptide(L)'
;MEFPEDYKNKKYGKGSLLIANPVLPDPNFSRTVILLCNHDERGSFGLVINRSASLKAPDLFSSIDVLKSYNEKIYLGGPVSQSMVFFLCRSSRGVGELDEVCSGVYLGSSLETLESLYLEIENPEQNIRFYLGYSGWSGGQLAGEMEQNSWLVQSADERFVFLDS
;
A
#
# COMPACT_ATOMS: atom_id res chain seq x y z
N MET A 1 -21.06 13.30 9.96
CA MET A 1 -19.76 13.81 10.45
C MET A 1 -19.13 14.49 9.26
N GLU A 2 -18.96 15.81 9.31
CA GLU A 2 -18.30 16.54 8.22
C GLU A 2 -16.79 16.57 8.48
N PHE A 3 -16.01 16.43 7.41
CA PHE A 3 -14.57 16.53 7.50
C PHE A 3 -14.12 17.98 7.71
N PRO A 4 -13.03 18.23 8.46
CA PRO A 4 -12.47 19.57 8.60
C PRO A 4 -12.08 20.14 7.22
N GLU A 5 -12.35 21.43 7.01
CA GLU A 5 -12.11 22.14 5.74
C GLU A 5 -10.66 21.99 5.21
N ASP A 6 -9.67 21.87 6.11
CA ASP A 6 -8.24 21.73 5.78
C ASP A 6 -7.90 20.50 4.91
N TYR A 7 -8.81 19.53 4.80
CA TYR A 7 -8.60 18.31 4.03
C TYR A 7 -9.32 18.30 2.67
N LYS A 8 -10.25 19.24 2.41
CA LYS A 8 -11.09 19.23 1.20
C LYS A 8 -10.38 19.68 -0.09
N ASN A 9 -9.21 20.33 0.02
CA ASN A 9 -8.49 20.92 -1.13
C ASN A 9 -7.06 20.38 -1.32
N LYS A 10 -6.71 19.26 -0.67
CA LYS A 10 -5.39 18.65 -0.89
C LYS A 10 -5.39 17.89 -2.22
N LYS A 11 -4.43 18.24 -3.08
CA LYS A 11 -4.15 17.46 -4.28
C LYS A 11 -3.76 16.04 -3.88
N TYR A 12 -4.35 15.05 -4.54
CA TYR A 12 -4.00 13.65 -4.41
C TYR A 12 -3.16 13.21 -5.62
N GLY A 13 -2.36 12.18 -5.43
CA GLY A 13 -1.50 11.59 -6.45
C GLY A 13 -0.64 10.49 -5.85
N LYS A 14 0.34 10.00 -6.62
CA LYS A 14 1.36 9.06 -6.13
C LYS A 14 1.99 9.60 -4.83
N GLY A 15 2.08 8.75 -3.81
CA GLY A 15 2.56 9.11 -2.48
C GLY A 15 1.54 9.78 -1.57
N SER A 16 0.25 9.74 -1.92
CA SER A 16 -0.84 10.21 -1.03
C SER A 16 -1.47 9.04 -0.27
N LEU A 17 -1.94 9.30 0.94
CA LEU A 17 -2.83 8.43 1.71
C LEU A 17 -4.27 8.85 1.47
N LEU A 18 -5.11 7.88 1.12
CA LEU A 18 -6.56 8.00 1.08
C LEU A 18 -7.13 7.36 2.33
N ILE A 19 -7.77 8.16 3.17
CA ILE A 19 -8.39 7.69 4.41
C ILE A 19 -9.89 7.61 4.15
N ALA A 20 -10.44 6.41 4.23
CA ALA A 20 -11.84 6.17 3.95
C ALA A 20 -12.75 6.91 4.93
N ASN A 21 -13.81 7.50 4.41
CA ASN A 21 -14.86 8.06 5.25
C ASN A 21 -15.52 6.96 6.08
N PRO A 22 -15.71 7.14 7.41
CA PRO A 22 -16.34 6.14 8.26
C PRO A 22 -17.73 5.68 7.79
N VAL A 23 -18.45 6.51 7.02
CA VAL A 23 -19.78 6.17 6.47
C VAL A 23 -19.73 5.61 5.05
N LEU A 24 -18.54 5.34 4.50
CA LEU A 24 -18.40 4.74 3.19
C LEU A 24 -19.08 3.35 3.17
N PRO A 25 -20.07 3.11 2.29
CA PRO A 25 -20.87 1.89 2.33
C PRO A 25 -20.14 0.68 1.75
N ASP A 26 -19.09 0.87 0.96
CA ASP A 26 -18.32 -0.23 0.37
C ASP A 26 -17.55 -1.00 1.47
N PRO A 27 -17.88 -2.28 1.73
CA PRO A 27 -17.19 -3.06 2.75
C PRO A 27 -15.70 -3.28 2.43
N ASN A 28 -15.31 -3.24 1.16
CA ASN A 28 -13.91 -3.37 0.78
C ASN A 28 -13.06 -2.20 1.27
N PHE A 29 -13.68 -1.03 1.46
CA PHE A 29 -12.98 0.21 1.79
C PHE A 29 -13.41 0.84 3.12
N SER A 30 -14.39 0.27 3.81
CA SER A 30 -14.75 0.76 5.14
C SER A 30 -13.55 0.71 6.09
N ARG A 31 -13.25 1.88 6.70
CA ARG A 31 -12.13 2.09 7.64
C ARG A 31 -10.74 1.78 7.07
N THR A 32 -10.56 1.83 5.76
CA THR A 32 -9.24 1.62 5.15
C THR A 32 -8.43 2.90 5.09
N VAL A 33 -7.12 2.72 5.11
CA VAL A 33 -6.13 3.72 4.68
C VAL A 33 -5.40 3.12 3.49
N ILE A 34 -5.39 3.83 2.36
CA ILE A 34 -4.80 3.37 1.11
C ILE A 34 -3.62 4.26 0.75
N LEU A 35 -2.46 3.66 0.50
CA LEU A 35 -1.34 4.34 -0.13
C LEU A 35 -1.54 4.34 -1.65
N LEU A 36 -1.67 5.52 -2.26
CA LEU A 36 -1.64 5.67 -3.71
C LEU A 36 -0.21 5.48 -4.22
N CYS A 37 0.00 4.36 -4.90
CA CYS A 37 1.28 3.97 -5.46
C CYS A 37 1.48 4.48 -6.90
N ASN A 38 0.39 4.67 -7.64
CA ASN A 38 0.39 5.36 -8.94
C ASN A 38 -0.93 6.11 -9.14
N HIS A 39 -0.88 7.24 -9.84
CA HIS A 39 -2.04 8.04 -10.23
C HIS A 39 -1.73 8.79 -11.53
N ASP A 40 -2.50 8.51 -12.58
CA ASP A 40 -2.43 9.21 -13.86
C ASP A 40 -3.85 9.33 -14.48
N GLU A 41 -3.92 9.86 -15.71
CA GLU A 41 -5.18 10.05 -16.44
C GLU A 41 -5.89 8.72 -16.77
N ARG A 42 -5.15 7.61 -16.85
CA ARG A 42 -5.69 6.28 -17.18
C ARG A 42 -6.28 5.60 -15.95
N GLY A 43 -5.82 5.94 -14.76
CA GLY A 43 -6.33 5.39 -13.52
C GLY A 43 -5.45 5.60 -12.30
N SER A 44 -5.81 4.90 -11.23
CA SER A 44 -5.03 4.91 -9.98
C SER A 44 -4.82 3.50 -9.46
N PHE A 45 -3.69 3.31 -8.81
CA PHE A 45 -3.30 2.06 -8.17
C PHE A 45 -2.83 2.35 -6.76
N GLY A 46 -3.29 1.56 -5.79
CA GLY A 46 -2.90 1.71 -4.40
C GLY A 46 -3.06 0.44 -3.56
N LEU A 47 -2.47 0.48 -2.37
CA LEU A 47 -2.47 -0.62 -1.41
C LEU A 47 -3.12 -0.19 -0.11
N VAL A 48 -4.10 -0.95 0.38
CA VAL A 48 -4.63 -0.79 1.74
C VAL A 48 -3.53 -1.19 2.74
N ILE A 49 -3.10 -0.22 3.55
CA ILE A 49 -1.94 -0.39 4.45
C ILE A 49 -2.31 -0.82 5.88
N ASN A 50 -3.60 -0.77 6.24
CA ASN A 50 -4.07 -1.00 7.61
C ASN A 50 -4.97 -2.24 7.75
N ARG A 51 -4.89 -3.20 6.82
CA ARG A 51 -5.71 -4.42 6.84
C ARG A 51 -4.85 -5.67 6.72
N SER A 52 -4.62 -6.36 7.83
CA SER A 52 -3.93 -7.65 7.84
C SER A 52 -4.83 -8.77 7.29
N ALA A 53 -4.23 -9.71 6.56
CA ALA A 53 -4.82 -10.97 6.20
C ALA A 53 -4.77 -11.95 7.38
N SER A 54 -5.66 -12.95 7.39
CA SER A 54 -5.60 -14.07 8.34
C SER A 54 -4.58 -15.16 7.92
N LEU A 55 -3.85 -14.93 6.83
CA LEU A 55 -2.82 -15.82 6.28
C LEU A 55 -1.47 -15.54 6.95
N LYS A 56 -0.72 -16.59 7.27
CA LYS A 56 0.64 -16.46 7.79
C LYS A 56 1.65 -16.43 6.64
N ALA A 57 2.68 -15.60 6.77
CA ALA A 57 3.71 -15.48 5.76
C ALA A 57 4.44 -16.80 5.42
N PRO A 58 4.76 -17.69 6.39
CA PRO A 58 5.37 -18.98 6.09
C PRO A 58 4.50 -19.88 5.20
N ASP A 59 3.17 -19.78 5.31
CA ASP A 59 2.25 -20.55 4.46
C ASP A 59 2.28 -20.04 3.01
N LEU A 60 2.41 -18.72 2.84
CA LEU A 60 2.46 -18.06 1.54
C LEU A 60 3.81 -18.25 0.82
N PHE A 61 4.90 -18.19 1.57
CA PHE A 61 6.27 -18.15 1.03
C PHE A 61 7.08 -19.43 1.28
N SER A 62 6.40 -20.54 1.58
CA SER A 62 7.05 -21.83 1.86
C SER A 62 8.04 -22.31 0.79
N SER A 63 7.82 -21.92 -0.47
CA SER A 63 8.67 -22.25 -1.62
C SER A 63 9.78 -21.23 -1.92
N ILE A 64 9.89 -20.14 -1.14
CA ILE A 64 10.82 -19.02 -1.39
C ILE A 64 11.84 -18.99 -0.27
N ASP A 65 13.08 -19.42 -0.56
CA ASP A 65 14.10 -19.66 0.47
C ASP A 65 14.40 -18.44 1.33
N VAL A 66 14.51 -17.25 0.73
CA VAL A 66 14.84 -16.01 1.47
C VAL A 66 13.71 -15.55 2.41
N LEU A 67 12.47 -15.98 2.15
CA LEU A 67 11.29 -15.61 2.95
C LEU A 67 10.85 -16.70 3.92
N LYS A 68 11.53 -17.86 3.96
CA LYS A 68 11.16 -18.96 4.88
C LYS A 68 11.19 -18.55 6.35
N SER A 69 12.08 -17.65 6.74
CA SER A 69 12.16 -17.14 8.11
C SER A 69 11.24 -15.96 8.38
N TYR A 70 10.68 -15.33 7.33
CA TYR A 70 9.83 -14.16 7.48
C TYR A 70 8.50 -14.56 8.13
N ASN A 71 8.22 -13.99 9.29
CA ASN A 71 7.07 -14.35 10.13
C ASN A 71 6.14 -13.17 10.47
N GLU A 72 6.27 -12.07 9.73
CA GLU A 72 5.44 -10.88 9.95
C GLU A 72 4.08 -10.97 9.24
N LYS A 73 3.18 -10.04 9.61
CA LYS A 73 1.82 -9.97 9.05
C LYS A 73 1.86 -9.79 7.53
N ILE A 74 0.95 -10.49 6.84
CA ILE A 74 0.60 -10.20 5.45
C ILE A 74 -0.61 -9.27 5.44
N TYR A 75 -0.67 -8.35 4.50
CA TYR A 75 -1.75 -7.38 4.35
C TYR A 75 -2.60 -7.68 3.12
N LEU A 76 -3.84 -7.23 3.12
CA LEU A 76 -4.73 -7.25 1.95
C LEU A 76 -4.66 -5.88 1.29
N GLY A 77 -4.01 -5.77 0.13
CA GLY A 77 -3.82 -4.49 -0.58
C GLY A 77 -5.09 -4.00 -1.28
N GLY A 78 -6.04 -4.90 -1.57
CA GLY A 78 -7.37 -4.57 -2.09
C GLY A 78 -8.08 -5.76 -2.74
N PRO A 79 -9.24 -5.52 -3.37
CA PRO A 79 -10.07 -6.59 -3.93
C PRO A 79 -9.58 -7.11 -5.29
N VAL A 80 -8.70 -6.39 -5.98
CA VAL A 80 -8.26 -6.74 -7.34
C VAL A 80 -7.04 -7.65 -7.30
N SER A 81 -7.06 -8.72 -8.12
CA SER A 81 -5.94 -9.66 -8.29
C SER A 81 -5.33 -10.18 -6.98
N GLN A 82 -6.16 -10.70 -6.07
CA GLN A 82 -5.74 -11.14 -4.73
C GLN A 82 -4.71 -12.28 -4.69
N SER A 83 -4.42 -12.92 -5.83
CA SER A 83 -3.32 -13.89 -5.97
C SER A 83 -1.96 -13.22 -6.22
N MET A 84 -1.93 -11.93 -6.60
CA MET A 84 -0.71 -11.18 -6.86
C MET A 84 -0.14 -10.64 -5.55
N VAL A 85 1.18 -10.79 -5.38
CA VAL A 85 1.92 -10.28 -4.23
C VAL A 85 2.61 -8.98 -4.60
N PHE A 86 2.40 -7.96 -3.79
CA PHE A 86 3.18 -6.73 -3.79
C PHE A 86 3.96 -6.63 -2.50
N PHE A 87 5.04 -5.87 -2.50
CA PHE A 87 5.75 -5.52 -1.28
C PHE A 87 6.10 -4.04 -1.27
N LEU A 88 6.03 -3.45 -0.07
CA LEU A 88 6.61 -2.15 0.20
C LEU A 88 7.85 -2.37 1.05
N CYS A 89 8.96 -1.72 0.71
CA CYS A 89 10.12 -1.66 1.58
C CYS A 89 10.47 -0.23 1.96
N ARG A 90 10.98 -0.04 3.18
CA ARG A 90 11.57 1.22 3.62
C ARG A 90 13.08 1.16 3.59
N SER A 91 13.68 2.23 3.09
CA SER A 91 15.13 2.38 3.01
C SER A 91 15.51 3.85 2.97
N SER A 92 16.64 4.18 3.62
CA SER A 92 17.25 5.52 3.56
C SER A 92 18.03 5.78 2.27
N ARG A 93 18.18 4.76 1.42
CA ARG A 93 18.86 4.80 0.13
C ARG A 93 17.97 4.16 -0.93
N GLY A 94 18.17 4.55 -2.19
CA GLY A 94 17.52 3.88 -3.32
C GLY A 94 17.79 2.37 -3.30
N VAL A 95 16.74 1.59 -3.53
CA VAL A 95 16.78 0.12 -3.47
C VAL A 95 16.66 -0.44 -4.89
N GLY A 96 17.79 -0.76 -5.51
CA GLY A 96 17.86 -1.27 -6.88
C GLY A 96 17.09 -0.39 -7.89
N GLU A 97 16.23 -1.03 -8.69
CA GLU A 97 15.36 -0.39 -9.68
C GLU A 97 13.92 -0.20 -9.18
N LEU A 98 13.66 -0.30 -7.86
CA LEU A 98 12.31 -0.16 -7.32
C LEU A 98 11.79 1.28 -7.44
N ASP A 99 10.50 1.40 -7.73
CA ASP A 99 9.82 2.68 -7.81
C ASP A 99 9.60 3.27 -6.41
N GLU A 100 10.17 4.45 -6.16
CA GLU A 100 9.86 5.22 -4.95
C GLU A 100 8.43 5.76 -5.03
N VAL A 101 7.59 5.41 -4.04
CA VAL A 101 6.18 5.83 -3.96
C VAL A 101 6.02 7.11 -3.16
N CYS A 102 6.68 7.17 -2.01
CA CYS A 102 6.84 8.36 -1.19
C CYS A 102 8.22 8.30 -0.52
N SER A 103 8.61 9.38 0.17
CA SER A 103 9.96 9.50 0.73
C SER A 103 10.36 8.27 1.55
N GLY A 104 11.38 7.56 1.05
CA GLY A 104 11.95 6.38 1.71
C GLY A 104 11.13 5.09 1.59
N VAL A 105 10.03 5.09 0.83
CA VAL A 105 9.16 3.91 0.62
C VAL A 105 9.16 3.51 -0.85
N TYR A 106 9.57 2.28 -1.11
CA TYR A 106 9.70 1.72 -2.45
C TYR A 106 8.71 0.57 -2.65
N LEU A 107 8.16 0.47 -3.86
CA LEU A 107 7.23 -0.58 -4.25
C LEU A 107 7.92 -1.61 -5.15
N GLY A 108 7.68 -2.89 -4.86
CA GLY A 108 7.98 -3.99 -5.76
C GLY A 108 6.83 -4.98 -5.90
N SER A 109 6.88 -5.75 -6.99
CA SER A 109 5.85 -6.75 -7.36
C SER A 109 6.44 -8.06 -7.91
N SER A 110 7.76 -8.14 -8.04
CA SER A 110 8.48 -9.32 -8.53
C SER A 110 9.22 -10.02 -7.40
N LEU A 111 9.00 -11.32 -7.27
CA LEU A 111 9.73 -12.15 -6.30
C LEU A 111 11.22 -12.25 -6.65
N GLU A 112 11.59 -12.25 -7.92
CA GLU A 112 12.99 -12.27 -8.36
C GLU A 112 13.73 -10.98 -7.94
N THR A 113 13.06 -9.83 -8.09
CA THR A 113 13.60 -8.54 -7.63
C THR A 113 13.71 -8.52 -6.11
N LEU A 114 12.72 -9.09 -5.40
CA LEU A 114 12.78 -9.22 -3.95
C LEU A 114 13.96 -10.08 -3.50
N GLU A 115 14.18 -11.26 -4.09
CA GLU A 115 15.29 -12.15 -3.74
C GLU A 115 16.66 -11.46 -3.87
N SER A 116 16.82 -10.67 -4.93
CA SER A 116 18.04 -9.91 -5.19
C SER A 116 18.27 -8.81 -4.15
N LEU A 117 17.19 -8.16 -3.69
CA LEU A 117 17.26 -7.01 -2.77
C LEU A 117 17.15 -7.40 -1.29
N TYR A 118 16.66 -8.60 -0.98
CA TYR A 118 16.36 -9.02 0.39
C TYR A 118 17.59 -8.96 1.30
N LEU A 119 18.77 -9.25 0.74
CA LEU A 119 20.05 -9.20 1.47
C LEU A 119 20.60 -7.77 1.63
N GLU A 120 20.13 -6.82 0.83
CA GLU A 120 20.54 -5.41 0.91
C GLU A 120 19.71 -4.62 1.93
N ILE A 121 18.49 -5.09 2.21
CA ILE A 121 17.59 -4.47 3.17
C ILE A 121 17.99 -4.89 4.58
N GLU A 122 18.43 -3.93 5.39
CA GLU A 122 18.66 -4.17 6.82
C GLU A 122 17.34 -4.59 7.49
N ASN A 123 17.38 -5.51 8.47
CA ASN A 123 16.20 -5.98 9.22
C ASN A 123 14.91 -6.16 8.36
N PRO A 124 14.90 -7.05 7.36
CA PRO A 124 13.81 -7.19 6.39
C PRO A 124 12.41 -7.33 7.03
N GLU A 125 12.29 -8.03 8.15
CA GLU A 125 11.02 -8.20 8.87
C GLU A 125 10.40 -6.85 9.31
N GLN A 126 11.24 -5.87 9.68
CA GLN A 126 10.76 -4.55 10.07
C GLN A 126 10.64 -3.59 8.88
N ASN A 127 11.34 -3.90 7.78
CA ASN A 127 11.54 -2.97 6.67
C ASN A 127 10.83 -3.38 5.39
N ILE A 128 10.17 -4.55 5.37
CA ILE A 128 9.38 -5.05 4.25
C ILE A 128 7.98 -5.40 4.76
N ARG A 129 6.95 -5.02 4.00
CA ARG A 129 5.56 -5.46 4.21
C ARG A 129 5.02 -6.04 2.91
N PHE A 130 4.31 -7.16 3.02
CA PHE A 130 3.71 -7.85 1.87
C PHE A 130 2.21 -7.63 1.80
N TYR A 131 1.70 -7.51 0.57
CA TYR A 131 0.31 -7.20 0.27
C TYR A 131 -0.23 -8.18 -0.78
N LEU A 132 -1.42 -8.72 -0.53
CA LEU A 132 -2.17 -9.52 -1.48
C LEU A 132 -3.18 -8.65 -2.22
N GLY A 133 -3.09 -8.65 -3.55
CA GLY A 133 -3.93 -7.83 -4.41
C GLY A 133 -3.73 -6.33 -4.19
N TYR A 134 -4.58 -5.55 -4.85
CA TYR A 134 -4.51 -4.09 -4.84
C TYR A 134 -5.87 -3.44 -4.98
N SER A 135 -5.89 -2.12 -4.73
CA SER A 135 -7.02 -1.24 -4.95
C SER A 135 -6.80 -0.45 -6.23
N GLY A 136 -7.72 -0.56 -7.17
CA GLY A 136 -7.61 0.03 -8.50
C GLY A 136 -8.79 0.92 -8.83
N TRP A 137 -8.51 2.02 -9.53
CA TRP A 137 -9.51 2.94 -10.06
C TRP A 137 -9.29 3.13 -11.55
N SER A 138 -10.38 3.11 -12.30
CA SER A 138 -10.36 3.53 -13.71
C SER A 138 -10.16 5.05 -13.82
N GLY A 139 -9.78 5.53 -15.01
CA GLY A 139 -9.62 6.96 -15.29
C GLY A 139 -10.85 7.77 -14.86
N GLY A 140 -10.62 8.81 -14.05
CA GLY A 140 -11.67 9.68 -13.51
C GLY A 140 -12.50 9.10 -12.35
N GLN A 141 -12.43 7.80 -12.07
CA GLN A 141 -13.23 7.18 -11.00
C GLN A 141 -12.87 7.73 -9.62
N LEU A 142 -11.56 7.78 -9.31
CA LEU A 142 -11.09 8.33 -8.03
C LEU A 142 -11.50 9.80 -7.86
N ALA A 143 -11.49 10.58 -8.94
CA ALA A 143 -11.93 11.98 -8.91
C ALA A 143 -13.41 12.10 -8.53
N GLY A 144 -14.28 11.26 -9.12
CA GLY A 144 -15.68 11.22 -8.74
C GLY A 144 -15.91 10.80 -7.28
N GLU A 145 -15.10 9.88 -6.76
CA GLU A 145 -15.16 9.49 -5.34
C GLU A 145 -14.70 10.62 -4.39
N MET A 146 -13.75 11.44 -4.81
CA MET A 146 -13.32 12.63 -4.06
C MET A 146 -14.43 13.68 -4.00
N GLU A 147 -15.13 13.92 -5.11
CA GLU A 147 -16.29 14.83 -5.16
C GLU A 147 -17.43 14.39 -4.21
N GLN A 148 -17.57 13.08 -4.01
CA GLN A 148 -18.53 12.49 -3.09
C GLN A 148 -18.07 12.49 -1.62
N ASN A 149 -16.89 13.04 -1.30
CA ASN A 149 -16.28 13.01 0.03
C ASN A 149 -16.12 11.58 0.57
N SER A 150 -15.82 10.62 -0.32
CA SER A 150 -15.53 9.24 0.06
C SER A 150 -14.18 9.10 0.74
N TRP A 151 -13.25 10.01 0.45
CA TRP A 151 -11.86 9.97 0.89
C TRP A 151 -11.41 11.29 1.50
N LEU A 152 -10.60 11.19 2.56
CA LEU A 152 -9.70 12.26 2.98
C LEU A 152 -8.31 12.01 2.40
N VAL A 153 -7.60 13.10 2.10
CA VAL A 153 -6.26 13.04 1.52
C VAL A 153 -5.21 13.55 2.52
N GLN A 154 -4.11 12.81 2.65
CA GLN A 154 -2.93 13.20 3.41
C GLN A 154 -1.67 12.81 2.63
N SER A 155 -0.56 13.55 2.78
CA SER A 155 0.72 13.11 2.23
C SER A 155 1.24 11.89 2.98
N ALA A 156 1.74 10.88 2.26
CA ALA A 156 2.35 9.71 2.87
C ALA A 156 3.79 9.98 3.28
N ASP A 157 4.22 9.26 4.31
CA ASP A 157 5.57 9.22 4.88
C ASP A 157 5.77 7.78 5.39
N GLU A 158 7.01 7.28 5.37
CA GLU A 158 7.34 5.94 5.85
C GLU A 158 6.76 5.61 7.23
N ARG A 159 6.66 6.60 8.12
CA ARG A 159 6.11 6.44 9.48
C ARG A 159 4.66 6.01 9.48
N PHE A 160 3.87 6.47 8.50
CA PHE A 160 2.47 6.08 8.36
C PHE A 160 2.32 4.71 7.69
N VAL A 161 3.19 4.41 6.72
CA VAL A 161 3.15 3.14 5.97
C VAL A 161 3.57 1.96 6.84
N PHE A 162 4.57 2.16 7.71
CA PHE A 162 5.14 1.13 8.58
C PHE A 162 4.73 1.28 10.05
N LEU A 163 3.67 2.05 10.34
CA LEU A 163 3.12 2.13 11.70
C LEU A 163 2.62 0.74 12.12
N ASP A 164 2.99 0.28 13.32
CA ASP A 164 2.42 -0.93 13.89
C ASP A 164 0.97 -0.67 14.32
N SER A 165 0.07 -1.56 13.88
CA SER A 165 -1.36 -1.55 14.19
C SER A 165 -1.81 -2.87 14.80
#